data_AF-A0A378LY17-F1
#
_entry.id   AF-A0A378LY17-F1
#
_cell.length_a   1.000
_cell.length_b   1.000
_cell.length_c   1.000
_cell.angle_alpha   90.00
_cell.angle_beta   90.00
_cell.angle_gamma   90.00
#
_symmetry.space_group_name_H-M   'P 1'
#
loop_
_entity.id
_entity.type
_entity.pdbx_description
1 polymer ?
#
loop_
_entity_poly.entity_id
_entity_poly.type
_entity_poly.pdbx_seq_one_letter_code
_entity_poly.pdbx_strand_id
1 'polypeptide(L)'
;MRRAGLFIIGILVILVIFIGSGINKIPRLDEKVKASWMQVQNQYQRRMDLIPNLVNTVKGYANFEKSTLTDVINARANATKVTLTPEMLNDPVAVQKYEQAQGALSSTLSRLMVVAERYPELKANQNFLALQSQLEGTENRIAIARKDYIDTVQEYNTLIRTFPGIIWAKIYGAQIKPSFTAETGAEKAPQVSF
;
A
#
# COMPACT_ATOMS: atom_id res chain seq x y z
N MET A 1 1.26 -17.60 57.29
CA MET A 1 2.38 -17.89 56.38
C MET A 1 1.98 -18.70 55.14
N ARG A 2 1.34 -19.88 55.26
CA ARG A 2 0.97 -20.73 54.10
C ARG A 2 0.06 -20.06 53.04
N ARG A 3 -0.94 -19.27 53.47
CA ARG A 3 -1.84 -18.53 52.56
C ARG A 3 -1.11 -17.43 51.77
N ALA A 4 -0.21 -16.69 52.42
CA ALA A 4 0.58 -15.64 51.77
C ALA A 4 1.54 -16.21 50.70
N GLY A 5 2.13 -17.38 50.95
CA GLY A 5 2.97 -18.07 49.96
C GLY A 5 2.19 -18.50 48.71
N LEU A 6 0.96 -19.00 48.86
CA LEU A 6 0.08 -19.35 47.73
C LEU A 6 -0.33 -18.12 46.91
N PHE A 7 -0.60 -16.98 47.57
CA PHE A 7 -0.87 -15.71 46.87
C PHE A 7 0.33 -15.22 46.06
N ILE A 8 1.54 -15.27 46.63
CA ILE A 8 2.77 -14.86 45.93
C ILE A 8 3.04 -15.77 44.72
N ILE A 9 2.89 -17.08 44.89
CA ILE A 9 3.07 -18.06 43.79
C ILE A 9 2.03 -17.82 42.69
N GLY A 10 0.76 -17.55 43.04
CA GLY A 10 -0.28 -17.21 42.08
C GLY A 10 0.03 -15.95 41.27
N ILE A 11 0.53 -14.90 41.92
CA ILE A 11 0.98 -13.66 41.23
C ILE A 11 2.15 -13.95 40.30
N LEU A 12 3.13 -14.74 40.73
CA LEU A 12 4.30 -15.11 39.94
C LEU A 12 3.92 -15.90 38.68
N VAL A 13 2.99 -16.84 38.80
CA VAL A 13 2.46 -17.62 37.66
C VAL A 13 1.74 -16.70 36.66
N ILE A 14 0.89 -15.79 37.15
CA ILE A 14 0.21 -14.80 36.29
C ILE A 14 1.25 -13.91 35.58
N LEU A 15 2.31 -13.50 36.28
CA LEU A 15 3.38 -12.67 35.71
C LEU A 15 4.13 -13.41 34.59
N VAL A 16 4.47 -14.69 34.78
CA VAL A 16 5.18 -15.49 33.78
C VAL A 16 4.32 -15.71 32.53
N ILE A 17 3.03 -16.00 32.69
CA ILE A 17 2.07 -16.14 31.57
C ILE A 17 1.90 -14.80 30.83
N PHE A 18 1.86 -13.69 31.58
CA PHE A 18 1.78 -12.33 31.03
C PHE A 18 3.02 -11.96 30.21
N ILE A 19 4.22 -12.29 30.70
CA ILE A 19 5.50 -12.05 30.02
C ILE A 19 5.62 -12.90 28.75
N GLY A 20 5.29 -14.19 28.83
CA GLY A 20 5.44 -15.11 27.69
C GLY A 20 4.55 -14.78 26.49
N SER A 21 3.38 -14.20 26.72
CA SER A 21 2.41 -13.94 25.65
C SER A 21 2.60 -12.59 24.93
N GLY A 22 3.26 -11.61 25.55
CA GLY A 22 3.38 -10.25 25.01
C GLY A 22 4.71 -9.93 24.33
N ILE A 23 5.81 -10.50 24.81
CA ILE A 23 7.18 -10.06 24.47
C ILE A 23 7.46 -10.15 22.95
N ASN A 24 7.03 -11.25 22.31
CA ASN A 24 7.30 -11.47 20.89
C ASN A 24 6.22 -10.93 19.95
N LYS A 25 5.09 -10.44 20.45
CA LYS A 25 3.97 -10.02 19.58
C LYS A 25 4.30 -8.74 18.81
N ILE A 26 4.89 -7.75 19.47
CA ILE A 26 5.20 -6.46 18.84
C ILE A 26 6.23 -6.61 17.72
N PRO A 27 7.40 -7.26 17.92
CA PRO A 27 8.36 -7.47 16.84
C PRO A 27 7.79 -8.29 15.67
N ARG A 28 6.97 -9.30 15.96
CA ARG A 28 6.31 -10.11 14.90
C ARG A 28 5.35 -9.28 14.06
N LEU A 29 4.55 -8.43 14.68
CA LEU A 29 3.64 -7.54 13.94
C LEU A 29 4.40 -6.43 13.20
N ASP A 30 5.49 -5.92 13.75
CA ASP A 30 6.36 -4.96 13.05
C ASP A 30 6.93 -5.56 11.75
N GLU A 31 7.46 -6.78 11.81
CA GLU A 31 7.93 -7.51 10.64
C GLU A 31 6.80 -7.85 9.66
N LYS A 32 5.60 -8.16 10.16
CA LYS A 32 4.41 -8.38 9.32
C LYS A 32 4.02 -7.11 8.54
N VAL A 33 4.11 -5.94 9.16
CA VAL A 33 3.86 -4.65 8.50
C VAL A 33 4.92 -4.34 7.44
N LYS A 34 6.21 -4.60 7.73
CA LYS A 34 7.27 -4.46 6.72
C LYS A 34 7.06 -5.42 5.54
N ALA A 35 6.68 -6.66 5.83
CA ALA A 35 6.42 -7.66 4.81
C ALA A 35 5.23 -7.29 3.91
N SER A 36 4.10 -6.86 4.49
CA SER A 36 2.95 -6.40 3.71
C SER A 36 3.27 -5.14 2.90
N TRP A 37 4.09 -4.22 3.43
CA TRP A 37 4.59 -3.07 2.67
C TRP A 37 5.41 -3.48 1.45
N MET A 38 6.34 -4.43 1.59
CA MET A 38 7.12 -4.93 0.46
C MET A 38 6.21 -5.54 -0.62
N GLN A 39 5.10 -6.19 -0.25
CA GLN A 39 4.14 -6.68 -1.23
C GLN A 39 3.49 -5.54 -2.02
N VAL A 40 3.14 -4.43 -1.35
CA VAL A 40 2.62 -3.23 -2.03
C VAL A 40 3.66 -2.68 -3.02
N GLN A 41 4.92 -2.56 -2.59
CA GLN A 41 6.00 -2.08 -3.46
C GLN A 41 6.23 -2.97 -4.67
N ASN A 42 6.14 -4.29 -4.50
CA ASN A 42 6.27 -5.24 -5.61
C ASN A 42 5.19 -5.02 -6.69
N GLN A 43 3.94 -4.76 -6.29
CA GLN A 43 2.88 -4.48 -7.26
C GLN A 43 3.06 -3.12 -7.93
N TYR A 44 3.49 -2.09 -7.21
CA TYR A 44 3.84 -0.81 -7.80
C TYR A 44 5.00 -0.91 -8.79
N GLN A 45 6.05 -1.67 -8.46
CA GLN A 45 7.18 -1.91 -9.35
C GLN A 45 6.74 -2.60 -10.63
N ARG A 46 5.94 -3.67 -10.52
CA ARG A 46 5.36 -4.37 -11.67
C ARG A 46 4.63 -3.41 -12.61
N ARG A 47 3.84 -2.48 -12.07
CA ARG A 47 3.18 -1.43 -12.86
C ARG A 47 4.19 -0.54 -13.59
N MET A 48 5.25 -0.10 -12.90
CA MET A 48 6.30 0.73 -13.51
C MET A 48 7.04 0.03 -14.65
N ASP A 49 7.18 -1.29 -14.57
CA ASP A 49 7.86 -2.12 -15.56
C ASP A 49 7.02 -2.32 -16.83
N LEU A 50 5.69 -2.27 -16.71
CA LEU A 50 4.77 -2.39 -17.85
C LEU A 50 4.65 -1.10 -18.68
N ILE A 51 4.84 0.06 -18.04
CA ILE A 51 4.62 1.37 -18.70
C ILE A 51 5.52 1.62 -19.92
N PRO A 52 6.83 1.30 -19.94
CA PRO A 52 7.64 1.47 -21.13
C PRO A 52 7.09 0.74 -22.36
N ASN A 53 6.61 -0.49 -22.18
CA ASN A 53 6.00 -1.27 -23.25
C ASN A 53 4.66 -0.68 -23.71
N LEU A 54 3.85 -0.19 -22.76
CA LEU A 54 2.62 0.55 -23.08
C LEU A 54 2.91 1.79 -23.91
N VAL A 55 3.85 2.63 -23.45
CA VAL A 55 4.24 3.86 -24.14
C VAL A 55 4.78 3.56 -25.54
N ASN A 56 5.61 2.53 -25.70
CA ASN A 56 6.14 2.15 -27.02
C ASN A 56 5.02 1.66 -27.96
N THR A 57 4.08 0.87 -27.45
CA THR A 57 2.93 0.38 -28.23
C THR A 57 2.07 1.55 -28.72
N VAL A 58 1.75 2.49 -27.82
CA VAL A 58 0.92 3.65 -28.16
C VAL A 58 1.65 4.64 -29.07
N LYS A 59 2.97 4.84 -28.90
CA LYS A 59 3.79 5.69 -29.77
C LYS A 59 3.81 5.26 -31.24
N GLY A 60 3.57 3.98 -31.53
CA GLY A 60 3.48 3.47 -32.90
C GLY A 60 2.30 4.03 -33.70
N TYR A 61 1.33 4.66 -33.02
CA TYR A 61 0.13 5.23 -33.63
C TYR A 61 0.29 6.73 -33.88
N ALA A 62 0.49 7.11 -35.14
CA ALA A 62 0.89 8.45 -35.57
C ALA A 62 -0.05 9.59 -35.11
N ASN A 63 -1.33 9.28 -34.90
CA ASN A 63 -2.36 10.27 -34.53
C ASN A 63 -2.64 10.32 -33.02
N PHE A 64 -1.91 9.58 -32.19
CA PHE A 64 -2.15 9.54 -30.75
C PHE A 64 -1.73 10.84 -30.05
N GLU A 65 -2.49 11.26 -29.04
CA GLU A 65 -2.26 12.49 -28.26
C GLU A 65 -0.89 12.47 -27.54
N LYS A 66 0.07 13.25 -28.05
CA LYS A 66 1.43 13.38 -27.48
C LYS A 66 1.42 13.90 -26.03
N SER A 67 0.48 14.79 -25.70
CA SER A 67 0.28 15.31 -24.35
C SER A 67 -0.01 14.17 -23.37
N THR A 68 -0.95 13.28 -23.69
CA THR A 68 -1.33 12.16 -22.84
C THR A 68 -0.15 11.21 -22.59
N LEU A 69 0.64 10.90 -23.61
CA LEU A 69 1.84 10.07 -23.43
C LEU A 69 2.90 10.76 -22.58
N THR A 70 3.07 12.07 -22.76
CA THR A 70 4.00 12.87 -21.96
C THR A 70 3.58 12.89 -20.49
N ASP A 71 2.28 13.00 -20.22
CA ASP A 71 1.74 12.93 -18.86
C ASP A 71 2.04 11.58 -18.21
N VAL A 72 1.87 10.46 -18.93
CA VAL A 72 2.18 9.11 -18.41
C VAL A 72 3.67 8.99 -18.08
N ILE A 73 4.54 9.48 -18.95
CA ILE A 73 5.99 9.44 -18.75
C ILE A 73 6.37 10.27 -17.51
N ASN A 74 5.82 11.47 -17.38
CA ASN A 74 6.06 12.36 -16.25
C ASN A 74 5.52 11.77 -14.94
N ALA A 75 4.31 11.22 -14.96
CA ALA A 75 3.71 10.56 -13.81
C ALA A 75 4.55 9.36 -13.34
N ARG A 76 5.04 8.52 -14.27
CA ARG A 76 5.95 7.42 -13.95
C ARG A 76 7.26 7.92 -13.33
N ALA A 77 7.86 8.95 -13.93
CA ALA A 77 9.09 9.54 -13.41
C ALA A 77 8.90 10.07 -11.98
N ASN A 78 7.79 10.75 -11.71
CA ASN A 78 7.46 11.25 -10.37
C ASN A 78 7.21 10.11 -9.38
N ALA A 79 6.47 9.07 -9.78
CA ALA A 79 6.21 7.90 -8.93
C ALA A 79 7.47 7.08 -8.62
N THR A 80 8.49 7.12 -9.49
CA THR A 80 9.78 6.44 -9.27
C THR A 80 10.72 7.26 -8.38
N LYS A 81 10.64 8.60 -8.43
CA LYS A 81 11.45 9.50 -7.59
C LYS A 81 11.12 9.39 -6.10
N VAL A 82 9.86 9.11 -5.77
CA VAL A 82 9.45 8.94 -4.38
C VAL A 82 9.73 7.49 -3.98
N THR A 83 10.88 7.26 -3.35
CA THR A 83 11.21 5.98 -2.74
C THR A 83 10.81 6.01 -1.26
N LEU A 84 10.17 4.94 -0.80
CA LEU A 84 9.83 4.76 0.61
C LEU A 84 10.50 3.50 1.11
N THR A 85 11.48 3.64 1.99
CA THR A 85 12.12 2.49 2.62
C THR A 85 11.29 1.99 3.81
N PRO A 86 11.45 0.74 4.26
CA PRO A 86 10.73 0.22 5.44
C PRO A 86 10.90 1.10 6.70
N GLU A 87 12.04 1.77 6.85
CA GLU A 87 12.33 2.65 7.98
C GLU A 87 11.50 3.94 7.93
N MET A 88 11.18 4.42 6.73
CA MET A 88 10.34 5.59 6.49
C MET A 88 8.84 5.31 6.69
N LEU A 89 8.46 4.05 6.96
CA LEU A 89 7.07 3.70 7.29
C LEU A 89 6.59 4.31 8.60
N ASN A 90 7.48 4.91 9.41
CA ASN A 90 7.09 5.66 10.60
C ASN A 90 6.89 7.16 10.31
N ASP A 91 7.15 7.63 9.08
CA ASP A 91 6.97 9.02 8.65
C ASP A 91 5.65 9.17 7.85
N PRO A 92 4.60 9.78 8.44
CA PRO A 92 3.32 9.97 7.77
C PRO A 92 3.42 10.83 6.50
N VAL A 93 4.33 11.81 6.49
CA VAL A 93 4.53 12.72 5.36
C VAL A 93 5.15 11.96 4.19
N ALA A 94 6.11 11.08 4.46
CA ALA A 94 6.72 10.24 3.45
C ALA A 94 5.70 9.25 2.85
N VAL A 95 4.90 8.58 3.69
CA VAL A 95 3.85 7.67 3.24
C VAL A 95 2.82 8.40 2.37
N GLN A 96 2.38 9.59 2.80
CA GLN A 96 1.41 10.39 2.05
C GLN A 96 1.96 10.85 0.69
N LYS A 97 3.21 11.33 0.63
CA LYS A 97 3.85 11.71 -0.63
C LYS A 97 3.97 10.53 -1.60
N TYR A 98 4.31 9.35 -1.07
CA TYR A 98 4.37 8.13 -1.86
C TYR A 98 2.99 7.77 -2.42
N GLU A 99 1.95 7.79 -1.58
CA GLU A 99 0.58 7.53 -1.99
C GLU A 99 0.11 8.50 -3.09
N GLN A 100 0.36 9.81 -2.92
CA GLN A 100 -0.01 10.83 -3.91
C GLN A 100 0.66 10.58 -5.26
N ALA A 101 1.95 10.24 -5.26
CA ALA A 101 2.68 9.96 -6.49
C ALA A 101 2.15 8.70 -7.19
N GLN A 102 1.84 7.64 -6.43
CA GLN A 102 1.26 6.40 -6.98
C GLN A 102 -0.18 6.61 -7.49
N GLY A 103 -1.00 7.41 -6.81
CA GLY A 103 -2.36 7.73 -7.22
C GLY A 103 -2.41 8.62 -8.47
N ALA A 104 -1.52 9.61 -8.57
CA ALA A 104 -1.37 10.43 -9.78
C ALA A 104 -1.05 9.57 -11.02
N LEU A 105 -0.24 8.54 -10.85
CA LEU A 105 0.02 7.58 -11.92
C LEU A 105 -1.22 6.74 -12.28
N SER A 106 -1.94 6.16 -11.29
CA SER A 106 -3.19 5.42 -11.56
C SER A 106 -4.19 6.28 -12.36
N SER A 107 -4.38 7.53 -11.95
CA SER A 107 -5.27 8.49 -12.62
C SER A 107 -4.83 8.77 -14.06
N THR A 108 -3.52 8.91 -14.28
CA THR A 108 -2.97 9.21 -15.61
C THR A 108 -3.07 8.00 -16.55
N LEU A 109 -2.83 6.78 -16.05
CA LEU A 109 -3.07 5.55 -16.79
C LEU A 109 -4.55 5.38 -17.14
N SER A 110 -5.46 5.69 -16.20
CA SER A 110 -6.91 5.63 -16.46
C SER A 110 -7.32 6.59 -17.58
N ARG A 111 -6.81 7.83 -17.58
CA ARG A 111 -7.03 8.79 -18.68
C ARG A 111 -6.48 8.27 -20.01
N LEU A 112 -5.28 7.67 -20.01
CA LEU A 112 -4.72 7.06 -21.22
C LEU A 112 -5.65 5.99 -21.79
N MET A 113 -6.21 5.12 -20.94
CA MET A 113 -7.14 4.07 -21.38
C MET A 113 -8.41 4.67 -22.00
N VAL A 114 -8.99 5.70 -21.39
CA VAL A 114 -10.16 6.41 -21.94
C VAL A 114 -9.86 7.06 -23.29
N VAL A 115 -8.68 7.68 -23.44
CA VAL A 115 -8.28 8.28 -24.72
C VAL A 115 -8.06 7.20 -25.78
N ALA A 116 -7.45 6.06 -25.41
CA ALA A 116 -7.21 4.94 -26.32
C ALA A 116 -8.48 4.35 -26.95
N GLU A 117 -9.62 4.41 -26.25
CA GLU A 117 -10.92 3.99 -26.80
C GLU A 117 -11.33 4.76 -28.06
N ARG A 118 -10.83 5.98 -28.25
CA ARG A 118 -11.09 6.83 -29.43
C ARG A 118 -10.26 6.45 -30.65
N TYR A 119 -9.35 5.49 -30.52
CA TYR A 119 -8.43 5.06 -31.57
C TYR A 119 -8.66 3.58 -31.92
N PRO A 120 -9.53 3.27 -32.92
CA PRO A 120 -9.93 1.89 -33.22
C PRO A 120 -8.77 0.94 -33.48
N GLU A 121 -7.73 1.39 -34.19
CA GLU A 121 -6.57 0.56 -34.50
C GLU A 121 -5.71 0.22 -33.27
N LEU A 122 -5.65 1.14 -32.29
CA LEU A 122 -4.96 0.89 -31.02
C LEU A 122 -5.81 -0.02 -30.13
N LYS A 123 -7.12 0.23 -30.09
CA LYS A 123 -8.09 -0.59 -29.35
C LYS A 123 -8.10 -2.05 -29.83
N ALA A 124 -7.91 -2.27 -31.13
CA ALA A 124 -7.82 -3.61 -31.71
C ALA A 124 -6.41 -4.24 -31.61
N ASN A 125 -5.41 -3.51 -31.12
CA ASN A 125 -4.04 -4.01 -31.03
C ASN A 125 -3.90 -5.04 -29.91
N GLN A 126 -3.48 -6.25 -30.25
CA GLN A 126 -3.35 -7.35 -29.30
C GLN A 126 -2.32 -7.08 -28.19
N ASN A 127 -1.22 -6.40 -28.50
CA ASN A 127 -0.21 -6.03 -27.48
C ASN A 127 -0.77 -4.97 -26.52
N PHE A 128 -1.54 -4.01 -27.02
CA PHE A 128 -2.20 -3.01 -26.20
C PHE A 128 -3.24 -3.64 -25.27
N LEU A 129 -4.12 -4.50 -25.80
CA LEU A 129 -5.13 -5.22 -25.00
C LEU A 129 -4.48 -6.09 -23.91
N ALA A 130 -3.39 -6.79 -24.24
CA ALA A 130 -2.64 -7.57 -23.27
C ALA A 130 -2.05 -6.69 -22.16
N LEU A 131 -1.44 -5.55 -22.51
CA LEU A 131 -0.90 -4.60 -21.53
C LEU A 131 -1.99 -3.94 -20.67
N GLN A 132 -3.12 -3.59 -21.27
CA GLN A 132 -4.29 -3.07 -20.56
C GLN A 132 -4.77 -4.08 -19.50
N SER A 133 -4.95 -5.35 -19.88
CA SER A 133 -5.35 -6.41 -18.95
C SER A 133 -4.30 -6.64 -17.85
N GLN A 134 -3.01 -6.61 -18.18
CA GLN A 134 -1.93 -6.74 -17.18
C GLN A 134 -1.90 -5.56 -16.20
N LEU A 135 -2.15 -4.34 -16.67
CA LEU A 135 -2.21 -3.15 -15.83
C LEU A 135 -3.43 -3.18 -14.91
N GLU A 136 -4.62 -3.51 -15.44
CA GLU A 136 -5.83 -3.69 -14.65
C GLU A 136 -5.63 -4.77 -13.56
N GLY A 137 -5.10 -5.93 -13.94
CA GLY A 137 -4.75 -6.99 -13.00
C GLY A 137 -3.72 -6.54 -11.95
N THR A 138 -2.83 -5.62 -12.30
CA THR A 138 -1.87 -5.03 -11.35
C THR A 138 -2.55 -4.03 -10.41
N GLU A 139 -3.45 -3.17 -10.89
CA GLU A 139 -4.24 -2.27 -10.03
C GLU A 139 -5.10 -3.04 -9.03
N ASN A 140 -5.73 -4.14 -9.45
CA ASN A 140 -6.50 -5.01 -8.55
C ASN A 140 -5.61 -5.62 -7.45
N ARG A 141 -4.40 -6.06 -7.81
CA ARG A 141 -3.42 -6.58 -6.83
C ARG A 141 -2.87 -5.50 -5.92
N ILE A 142 -2.69 -4.27 -6.42
CA ILE A 142 -2.33 -3.10 -5.60
C ILE A 142 -3.43 -2.87 -4.56
N ALA A 143 -4.70 -2.86 -4.96
CA ALA A 143 -5.82 -2.66 -4.03
C ALA A 143 -5.84 -3.71 -2.91
N ILE A 144 -5.65 -4.98 -3.25
CA ILE A 144 -5.56 -6.08 -2.27
C ILE A 144 -4.34 -5.91 -1.36
N ALA A 145 -3.15 -5.66 -1.92
CA ALA A 145 -1.93 -5.48 -1.13
C ALA A 145 -2.03 -4.26 -0.18
N ARG A 146 -2.66 -3.16 -0.63
CA ARG A 146 -2.92 -2.00 0.22
C ARG A 146 -3.89 -2.35 1.34
N LYS A 147 -4.95 -3.10 1.07
CA LYS A 147 -5.87 -3.60 2.09
C LYS A 147 -5.14 -4.45 3.13
N ASP A 148 -4.34 -5.42 2.69
CA ASP A 148 -3.57 -6.29 3.59
C ASP A 148 -2.59 -5.47 4.45
N TYR A 149 -1.93 -4.47 3.86
CA TYR A 149 -1.09 -3.53 4.61
C TYR A 149 -1.89 -2.76 5.66
N ILE A 150 -3.03 -2.17 5.30
CA ILE A 150 -3.92 -1.45 6.23
C ILE A 150 -4.33 -2.36 7.39
N ASP A 151 -4.77 -3.59 7.08
CA ASP A 151 -5.21 -4.56 8.09
C ASP A 151 -4.05 -4.92 9.04
N THR A 152 -2.83 -5.11 8.52
CA THR A 152 -1.64 -5.37 9.37
C THR A 152 -1.22 -4.17 10.22
N VAL A 153 -1.30 -2.95 9.67
CA VAL A 153 -1.02 -1.71 10.42
C VAL A 153 -2.06 -1.51 11.51
N GLN A 154 -3.34 -1.78 11.22
CA GLN A 154 -4.41 -1.75 12.21
C GLN A 154 -4.15 -2.75 13.34
N GLU A 155 -3.83 -4.01 13.02
CA GLU A 155 -3.51 -5.04 14.02
C GLU A 155 -2.36 -4.61 14.93
N TYR A 156 -1.27 -4.12 14.35
CA TYR A 156 -0.11 -3.59 15.07
C TYR A 156 -0.48 -2.38 15.95
N ASN A 157 -1.16 -1.38 15.37
CA ASN A 157 -1.54 -0.15 16.07
C ASN A 157 -2.53 -0.42 17.21
N THR A 158 -3.46 -1.37 17.03
CA THR A 158 -4.39 -1.79 18.08
C THR A 158 -3.64 -2.47 19.22
N LEU A 159 -2.68 -3.35 18.94
CA LEU A 159 -1.88 -4.01 19.97
C LEU A 159 -1.15 -2.99 20.85
N ILE A 160 -0.45 -2.02 20.25
CA ILE A 160 0.36 -1.06 21.01
C ILE A 160 -0.49 -0.02 21.76
N ARG A 161 -1.78 0.10 21.44
CA ARG A 161 -2.72 1.07 22.06
C ARG A 161 -3.64 0.45 23.10
N THR A 162 -3.72 -0.87 23.21
CA THR A 162 -4.67 -1.58 24.09
C THR A 162 -3.96 -2.30 25.22
N PHE A 163 -4.65 -2.54 26.34
CA PHE A 163 -4.12 -3.36 27.43
C PHE A 163 -4.22 -4.85 27.06
N PRO A 164 -3.17 -5.68 27.28
CA PRO A 164 -1.91 -5.33 27.95
C PRO A 164 -0.77 -4.85 27.03
N GLY A 165 -0.97 -4.82 25.71
CA GLY A 165 0.07 -4.50 24.72
C GLY A 165 0.73 -3.13 24.88
N ILE A 166 0.02 -2.12 25.41
CA ILE A 166 0.56 -0.79 25.70
C ILE A 166 1.76 -0.81 26.66
N ILE A 167 1.82 -1.78 27.59
CA ILE A 167 2.96 -1.93 28.52
C ILE A 167 4.20 -2.37 27.75
N TRP A 168 4.04 -3.40 26.92
CA TRP A 168 5.10 -3.92 26.05
C TRP A 168 5.54 -2.87 25.03
N ALA A 169 4.60 -2.09 24.48
CA ALA A 169 4.91 -1.02 23.53
C ALA A 169 5.84 0.03 24.15
N LYS A 170 5.61 0.44 25.39
CA LYS A 170 6.50 1.36 26.11
C LYS A 170 7.89 0.77 26.34
N ILE A 171 7.98 -0.52 26.66
CA ILE A 171 9.26 -1.23 26.85
C ILE A 171 10.05 -1.28 25.53
N TYR A 172 9.39 -1.60 24.42
CA TYR A 172 10.01 -1.68 23.09
C TYR A 172 10.22 -0.33 22.40
N GLY A 173 9.68 0.77 22.94
CA GLY A 173 9.65 2.06 22.24
C GLY A 173 8.82 2.01 20.95
N ALA A 174 7.83 1.11 20.88
CA ALA A 174 7.02 0.89 19.69
C ALA A 174 6.16 2.12 19.37
N GLN A 175 6.24 2.59 18.12
CA GLN A 175 5.52 3.77 17.65
C GLN A 175 4.35 3.38 16.75
N ILE A 176 3.32 4.23 16.72
CA ILE A 176 2.20 4.10 15.78
C ILE A 176 2.72 4.21 14.37
N LYS A 177 2.27 3.29 13.51
CA LYS A 177 2.59 3.32 12.09
C LYS A 177 1.50 4.05 11.30
N PRO A 178 1.83 5.02 10.45
CA PRO A 178 0.90 5.56 9.47
C PRO A 178 0.37 4.45 8.55
N SER A 179 -0.91 4.56 8.22
CA SER A 179 -1.60 3.70 7.26
C SER A 179 -1.88 4.49 5.99
N PHE A 180 -2.19 3.78 4.89
CA PHE A 180 -2.87 4.39 3.76
C PHE A 180 -4.19 5.00 4.22
N THR A 181 -4.51 6.18 3.68
CA THR A 181 -5.81 6.82 3.87
C THR A 181 -6.75 6.45 2.74
N ALA A 182 -8.06 6.59 2.95
CA ALA A 182 -9.00 6.56 1.83
C ALA A 182 -8.65 7.69 0.85
N GLU A 183 -8.78 7.44 -0.45
CA GLU A 183 -8.54 8.46 -1.46
C GLU A 183 -9.48 9.64 -1.22
N THR A 184 -8.93 10.85 -1.20
CA THR A 184 -9.69 12.09 -1.03
C THR A 184 -10.76 12.18 -2.13
N GLY A 185 -12.04 12.12 -1.76
CA GLY A 185 -13.16 12.14 -2.72
C GLY A 185 -13.82 10.79 -3.00
N ALA A 186 -13.36 9.68 -2.40
CA ALA A 186 -14.08 8.39 -2.43
C ALA A 186 -15.49 8.47 -1.81
N GLU A 187 -15.74 9.51 -1.01
CA GLU A 187 -17.05 9.84 -0.44
C GLU A 187 -18.03 10.49 -1.43
N LYS A 188 -17.57 10.89 -2.63
CA LYS A 188 -18.46 11.36 -3.71
C LYS A 188 -18.77 10.22 -4.66
N ALA A 189 -19.96 9.63 -4.51
CA ALA A 189 -20.47 8.67 -5.48
C ALA A 189 -20.53 9.30 -6.89
N PRO A 190 -20.14 8.58 -7.95
CA PRO A 190 -20.24 9.09 -9.30
C PRO A 190 -21.71 9.35 -9.64
N GLN A 191 -22.03 10.58 -10.06
CA GLN A 191 -23.35 10.90 -10.59
C GLN A 191 -23.47 10.29 -11.98
N VAL A 192 -24.21 9.20 -12.09
CA VAL A 192 -24.56 8.60 -13.38
C VAL A 192 -25.75 9.37 -13.94
N SER A 193 -25.48 10.25 -14.91
CA SER A 193 -26.50 10.88 -15.74
C SER A 193 -26.62 10.07 -17.03
N PHE A 194 -27.82 9.57 -17.33
CA PHE A 194 -28.17 8.98 -18.62
C PHE A 194 -28.48 10.08 -19.65
#